data_AF-A0A661S4W6-F1
#
_entry.id   AF-A0A661S4W6-F1
#
_cell.length_a   1.000
_cell.length_b   1.000
_cell.length_c   1.000
_cell.angle_alpha   90.00
_cell.angle_beta   90.00
_cell.angle_gamma   90.00
#
_symmetry.space_group_name_H-M   'P 1'
#
loop_
_entity.id
_entity.type
_entity.pdbx_description
1 polymer ?
#
loop_
_entity_poly.entity_id
_entity_poly.type
_entity_poly.pdbx_seq_one_letter_code
_entity_poly.pdbx_strand_id
1 'polypeptide(L)'
;MNTLKSHVSENDVIGSIRQQLRHPSGVNRIWIIVEGADDEKLFKKLIDGPHVKIEFNPNGGGKIPLLRTVAELLKETDRILGIRDADFLYLEGKRETNQNIFLTDFHDAEMMIISCDDAYHAVVAEYLSVKGNPSALREKILKSVRFIGGLRWINDAESLGLNFKNLGFGNFYDGENFILDENNFLQSVMKRSPGKKRDVSREDVTAKTEDVSDLPNLCNGHDFQKAFALRVFADSKKGIKDAEIGKAFRVAYRLADFQKTNLYKQLGEWSNRQSCSLFRQT
;
A
#
# COMPACT_ATOMS: atom_id res chain seq x y z
N MET A 1 35.06 -6.44 0.32
CA MET A 1 34.45 -6.93 1.58
C MET A 1 33.08 -6.27 1.80
N ASN A 2 32.04 -6.66 1.04
CA ASN A 2 30.72 -5.98 1.12
C ASN A 2 29.52 -6.93 1.02
N THR A 3 29.70 -8.22 1.31
CA THR A 3 28.67 -9.26 1.18
C THR A 3 28.14 -9.78 2.52
N LEU A 4 28.78 -9.44 3.65
CA LEU A 4 28.38 -9.92 4.98
C LEU A 4 27.35 -9.03 5.69
N LYS A 5 27.25 -7.74 5.36
CA LYS A 5 26.29 -6.83 6.03
C LYS A 5 24.85 -6.94 5.52
N SER A 6 24.64 -7.35 4.26
CA SER A 6 23.29 -7.57 3.72
C SER A 6 22.67 -8.84 4.29
N HIS A 7 23.44 -9.92 4.44
CA HIS A 7 22.94 -11.20 4.95
C HIS A 7 22.66 -11.23 6.46
N VAL A 8 23.23 -10.31 7.25
CA VAL A 8 22.96 -10.27 8.69
C VAL A 8 21.63 -9.58 9.00
N SER A 9 21.17 -8.63 8.18
CA SER A 9 20.02 -7.76 8.50
C SER A 9 18.63 -8.32 8.15
N GLU A 10 18.55 -9.21 7.16
CA GLU A 10 17.27 -9.80 6.72
C GLU A 10 16.95 -11.11 7.46
N ASN A 11 17.97 -11.71 8.06
CA ASN A 11 17.85 -12.90 8.90
C ASN A 11 17.19 -12.62 10.25
N ASP A 12 16.95 -11.36 10.61
CA ASP A 12 16.46 -10.99 11.94
C ASP A 12 14.98 -11.39 12.14
N VAL A 13 14.09 -11.12 11.18
CA VAL A 13 12.67 -11.49 11.32
C VAL A 13 12.49 -13.00 11.25
N ILE A 14 13.08 -13.65 10.23
CA ILE A 14 13.04 -15.11 10.08
C ILE A 14 13.67 -15.77 11.31
N GLY A 15 14.84 -15.32 11.77
CA GLY A 15 15.53 -15.85 12.93
C GLY A 15 14.75 -15.66 14.23
N SER A 16 14.15 -14.47 14.43
CA SER A 16 13.28 -14.18 15.58
C SER A 16 12.05 -15.09 15.60
N ILE A 17 11.38 -15.26 14.46
CA ILE A 17 10.22 -16.15 14.36
C ILE A 17 10.65 -17.60 14.62
N ARG A 18 11.75 -18.07 14.04
CA ARG A 18 12.31 -19.42 14.30
C ARG A 18 12.60 -19.64 15.78
N GLN A 19 13.17 -18.65 16.45
CA GLN A 19 13.44 -18.74 17.89
C GLN A 19 12.12 -18.87 18.68
N GLN A 20 11.10 -18.09 18.31
CA GLN A 20 9.80 -18.14 18.97
C GLN A 20 9.05 -19.44 18.69
N LEU A 21 9.15 -20.00 17.48
CA LEU A 21 8.56 -21.30 17.12
C LEU A 21 9.11 -22.45 17.98
N ARG A 22 10.35 -22.36 18.45
CA ARG A 22 10.96 -23.35 19.36
C ARG A 22 10.45 -23.24 20.81
N HIS A 23 9.78 -22.15 21.15
CA HIS A 23 9.22 -21.94 22.49
C HIS A 23 7.78 -22.46 22.55
N PRO A 24 7.32 -23.05 23.68
CA PRO A 24 5.94 -23.56 23.80
C PRO A 24 4.85 -22.52 23.47
N SER A 25 5.11 -21.25 23.78
CA SER A 25 4.21 -20.13 23.46
C SER A 25 4.14 -19.76 21.97
N GLY A 26 5.03 -20.29 21.14
CA GLY A 26 5.08 -20.06 19.70
C GLY A 26 4.30 -21.08 18.87
N VAL A 27 4.04 -22.27 19.43
CA VAL A 27 3.39 -23.39 18.71
C VAL A 27 2.02 -23.01 18.15
N ASN A 28 1.26 -22.21 18.90
CA ASN A 28 -0.08 -21.78 18.48
C ASN A 28 -0.09 -20.42 17.77
N ARG A 29 1.05 -19.71 17.68
CA ARG A 29 1.08 -18.38 17.06
C ARG A 29 0.81 -18.45 15.57
N ILE A 30 0.16 -17.40 15.09
CA ILE A 30 -0.12 -17.17 13.68
C ILE A 30 0.67 -15.94 13.27
N TRP A 31 1.53 -16.10 12.28
CA TRP A 31 2.40 -15.04 11.79
C TRP A 31 1.84 -14.43 10.52
N ILE A 32 1.71 -13.11 10.50
CA ILE A 32 1.28 -12.34 9.34
C ILE A 32 2.43 -11.41 8.98
N ILE A 33 3.00 -11.60 7.80
CA ILE A 33 4.08 -10.74 7.29
C ILE A 33 3.48 -9.69 6.37
N VAL A 34 3.80 -8.42 6.59
CA VAL A 34 3.33 -7.29 5.78
C VAL A 34 4.50 -6.50 5.20
N GLU A 35 4.23 -5.67 4.18
CA GLU A 35 5.28 -4.98 3.43
C GLU A 35 5.97 -3.90 4.27
N GLY A 36 5.20 -3.11 5.03
CA GLY A 36 5.72 -1.97 5.76
C GLY A 36 5.09 -1.73 7.13
N ALA A 37 5.65 -0.72 7.81
CA ALA A 37 5.24 -0.34 9.16
C ALA A 37 3.81 0.23 9.22
N ASP A 38 3.32 0.81 8.13
CA ASP A 38 1.98 1.39 8.08
C ASP A 38 0.90 0.32 7.86
N ASP A 39 1.19 -0.70 7.06
CA ASP A 39 0.39 -1.94 6.97
C ASP A 39 0.31 -2.64 8.32
N GLU A 40 1.46 -2.73 9.02
CA GLU A 40 1.52 -3.36 10.33
C GLU A 40 0.57 -2.66 11.31
N LYS A 41 0.58 -1.32 11.34
CA LYS A 41 -0.34 -0.53 12.18
C LYS A 41 -1.80 -0.73 11.77
N LEU A 42 -2.09 -0.78 10.47
CA LEU A 42 -3.43 -0.99 9.95
C LEU A 42 -3.95 -2.37 10.37
N PHE A 43 -3.26 -3.44 9.97
CA PHE A 43 -3.73 -4.80 10.18
C PHE A 43 -3.70 -5.21 11.66
N LYS A 44 -2.83 -4.63 12.51
CA LYS A 44 -2.85 -4.88 13.97
C LYS A 44 -4.17 -4.47 14.61
N LYS A 45 -4.83 -3.46 14.06
CA LYS A 45 -6.15 -3.00 14.53
C LYS A 45 -7.29 -3.87 13.98
N LEU A 46 -7.11 -4.47 12.80
CA LEU A 46 -8.18 -5.17 12.07
C LEU A 46 -8.17 -6.69 12.27
N ILE A 47 -7.01 -7.28 12.54
CA ILE A 47 -6.81 -8.73 12.71
C ILE A 47 -6.48 -8.98 14.18
N ASP A 48 -7.52 -9.24 14.98
CA ASP A 48 -7.50 -9.17 16.44
C ASP A 48 -7.50 -10.54 17.15
N GLY A 49 -7.26 -11.61 16.39
CA GLY A 49 -7.20 -12.98 16.88
C GLY A 49 -6.17 -13.17 18.01
N PRO A 50 -6.46 -14.05 19.00
CA PRO A 50 -5.70 -14.13 20.25
C PRO A 50 -4.24 -14.60 20.09
N HIS A 51 -3.92 -15.24 18.97
CA HIS A 51 -2.58 -15.78 18.70
C HIS A 51 -1.88 -15.10 17.52
N VAL A 52 -2.47 -14.04 16.98
CA VAL A 52 -1.94 -13.33 15.81
C VAL A 52 -0.75 -12.45 16.20
N LYS A 53 0.30 -12.53 15.39
CA LYS A 53 1.44 -11.62 15.39
C LYS A 53 1.66 -11.09 13.98
N ILE A 54 1.68 -9.78 13.86
CA ILE A 54 1.93 -9.08 12.60
C ILE A 54 3.33 -8.48 12.69
N GLU A 55 4.15 -8.78 11.69
CA GLU A 55 5.56 -8.37 11.59
C GLU A 55 5.84 -7.86 10.17
N PHE A 56 6.87 -7.03 10.02
CA PHE A 56 7.41 -6.61 8.73
C PHE A 56 8.94 -6.61 8.82
N ASN A 57 9.66 -6.54 7.70
CA ASN A 57 11.12 -6.43 7.74
C ASN A 57 11.56 -4.97 8.02
N PRO A 58 12.14 -4.67 9.20
CA PRO A 58 12.52 -3.31 9.55
C PRO A 58 13.74 -2.78 8.77
N ASN A 59 14.54 -3.67 8.19
CA ASN A 59 15.80 -3.33 7.51
C ASN A 59 15.64 -3.14 5.99
N GLY A 60 14.41 -3.16 5.51
CA GLY A 60 14.07 -3.05 4.09
C GLY A 60 12.81 -3.85 3.84
N GLY A 61 11.65 -3.23 4.06
CA GLY A 61 10.35 -3.82 3.78
C GLY A 61 10.05 -3.93 2.29
N GLY A 62 8.81 -4.26 1.98
CA GLY A 62 8.30 -4.42 0.63
C GLY A 62 8.13 -5.88 0.19
N LYS A 63 7.52 -6.04 -0.98
CA LYS A 63 7.21 -7.31 -1.65
C LYS A 63 8.30 -8.38 -1.58
N ILE A 64 9.52 -8.11 -2.04
CA ILE A 64 10.58 -9.15 -2.15
C ILE A 64 10.93 -9.75 -0.76
N PRO A 65 11.29 -8.92 0.24
CA PRO A 65 11.48 -9.38 1.62
C PRO A 65 10.31 -10.16 2.20
N LEU A 66 9.07 -9.70 1.97
CA LEU A 66 7.86 -10.38 2.43
C LEU A 66 7.73 -11.78 1.82
N LEU A 67 7.77 -11.88 0.49
CA LEU A 67 7.60 -13.14 -0.23
C LEU A 67 8.64 -14.17 0.21
N ARG A 68 9.91 -13.75 0.33
CA ARG A 68 10.99 -14.61 0.81
C ARG A 68 10.75 -15.07 2.26
N THR A 69 10.34 -14.17 3.14
CA THR A 69 10.10 -14.49 4.56
C THR A 69 9.02 -15.55 4.71
N VAL A 70 7.90 -15.38 4.01
CA VAL A 70 6.80 -16.36 4.02
C VAL A 70 7.25 -17.68 3.42
N ALA A 71 7.90 -17.67 2.25
CA ALA A 71 8.36 -18.89 1.59
C ALA A 71 9.36 -19.71 2.42
N GLU A 72 10.27 -19.04 3.15
CA GLU A 72 11.22 -19.72 4.04
C GLU A 72 10.55 -20.32 5.27
N LEU A 73 9.66 -19.59 5.92
CA LEU A 73 8.99 -20.04 7.15
C LEU A 73 7.87 -21.05 6.89
N LEU A 74 7.29 -21.08 5.69
CA LEU A 74 6.34 -22.11 5.27
C LEU A 74 6.94 -23.53 5.29
N LYS A 75 8.27 -23.65 5.21
CA LYS A 75 8.97 -24.94 5.35
C LYS A 75 8.95 -25.46 6.80
N GLU A 76 8.60 -24.61 7.76
CA GLU A 76 8.67 -24.88 9.20
C GLU A 76 7.31 -24.81 9.89
N THR A 77 6.37 -24.02 9.37
CA THR A 77 5.01 -23.90 9.90
C THR A 77 4.00 -23.54 8.81
N ASP A 78 2.80 -24.09 8.91
CA ASP A 78 1.63 -23.73 8.10
C ASP A 78 0.87 -22.49 8.63
N ARG A 79 1.21 -22.04 9.85
CA ARG A 79 0.61 -20.88 10.54
C ARG A 79 1.30 -19.56 10.18
N ILE A 80 1.66 -19.40 8.92
CA ILE A 80 2.20 -18.16 8.39
C ILE A 80 1.51 -17.77 7.09
N LEU A 81 1.26 -16.47 6.93
CA LEU A 81 0.81 -15.86 5.69
C LEU A 81 1.47 -14.49 5.47
N GLY A 82 1.38 -13.99 4.25
CA GLY A 82 1.73 -12.62 3.89
C GLY A 82 0.51 -11.84 3.40
N ILE A 83 0.46 -10.55 3.74
CA ILE A 83 -0.46 -9.59 3.11
C ILE A 83 0.39 -8.56 2.40
N ARG A 84 0.16 -8.37 1.11
CA ARG A 84 0.95 -7.49 0.27
C ARG A 84 0.08 -6.61 -0.60
N ASP A 85 0.67 -5.56 -1.14
CA ASP A 85 -0.01 -4.68 -2.08
C ASP A 85 -0.26 -5.41 -3.40
N ALA A 86 -1.41 -5.12 -4.02
CA ALA A 86 -1.74 -5.64 -5.34
C ALA A 86 -0.86 -5.01 -6.43
N ASP A 87 -0.31 -3.82 -6.18
CA ASP A 87 0.39 -3.00 -7.16
C ASP A 87 -0.49 -2.88 -8.43
N PHE A 88 0.07 -3.25 -9.59
CA PHE A 88 -0.64 -3.25 -10.88
C PHE A 88 -1.17 -4.63 -11.27
N LEU A 89 -1.13 -5.66 -10.40
CA LEU A 89 -1.54 -7.03 -10.75
C LEU A 89 -2.96 -7.08 -11.30
N TYR A 90 -3.90 -6.37 -10.67
CA TYR A 90 -5.30 -6.35 -11.12
C TYR A 90 -5.48 -5.67 -12.47
N LEU A 91 -4.79 -4.54 -12.72
CA LEU A 91 -4.82 -3.89 -14.03
C LEU A 91 -4.24 -4.77 -15.14
N GLU A 92 -3.33 -5.66 -14.80
CA GLU A 92 -2.71 -6.61 -15.72
C GLU A 92 -3.49 -7.93 -15.85
N GLY A 93 -4.63 -8.08 -15.14
CA GLY A 93 -5.40 -9.32 -15.11
C GLY A 93 -4.64 -10.51 -14.51
N LYS A 94 -3.58 -10.22 -13.74
CA LYS A 94 -2.73 -11.23 -13.09
C LYS A 94 -3.29 -11.59 -11.72
N ARG A 95 -2.89 -12.76 -11.23
CA ARG A 95 -3.23 -13.26 -9.90
C ARG A 95 -1.97 -13.49 -9.09
N GLU A 96 -2.08 -13.39 -7.77
CA GLU A 96 -1.03 -13.85 -6.87
C GLU A 96 -0.92 -15.38 -6.95
N THR A 97 0.30 -15.87 -7.14
CA THR A 97 0.60 -17.30 -7.32
C THR A 97 1.40 -17.87 -6.16
N ASN A 98 1.97 -17.01 -5.31
CA ASN A 98 2.72 -17.43 -4.14
C ASN A 98 1.80 -17.99 -3.05
N GLN A 99 2.22 -19.10 -2.45
CA GLN A 99 1.45 -19.78 -1.39
C GLN A 99 1.32 -18.89 -0.15
N ASN A 100 0.12 -18.88 0.44
CA ASN A 100 -0.24 -18.10 1.63
C ASN A 100 0.06 -16.59 1.50
N ILE A 101 0.02 -16.04 0.29
CA ILE A 101 0.10 -14.60 0.05
C ILE A 101 -1.28 -14.09 -0.37
N PHE A 102 -1.72 -13.01 0.28
CA PHE A 102 -3.01 -12.38 0.07
C PHE A 102 -2.79 -10.93 -0.35
N LEU A 103 -3.62 -10.45 -1.28
CA LEU A 103 -3.51 -9.10 -1.83
C LEU A 103 -4.53 -8.16 -1.18
N THR A 104 -4.17 -6.89 -1.05
CA THR A 104 -5.12 -5.79 -0.82
C THR A 104 -6.15 -5.73 -1.95
N ASP A 105 -7.36 -5.23 -1.67
CA ASP A 105 -8.48 -5.20 -2.63
C ASP A 105 -8.29 -4.20 -3.80
N PHE A 106 -7.40 -3.22 -3.61
CA PHE A 106 -7.04 -2.21 -4.60
C PHE A 106 -5.50 -2.11 -4.68
N HIS A 107 -4.96 -1.07 -5.33
CA HIS A 107 -3.51 -0.94 -5.57
C HIS A 107 -2.64 -1.23 -4.33
N ASP A 108 -2.98 -0.60 -3.21
CA ASP A 108 -2.30 -0.73 -1.92
C ASP A 108 -3.30 -0.66 -0.74
N ALA A 109 -2.80 -0.84 0.48
CA ALA A 109 -3.61 -0.78 1.69
C ALA A 109 -4.29 0.59 1.90
N GLU A 110 -3.60 1.68 1.55
CA GLU A 110 -4.17 3.02 1.59
C GLU A 110 -5.36 3.16 0.63
N MET A 111 -5.26 2.65 -0.61
CA MET A 111 -6.34 2.69 -1.59
C MET A 111 -7.54 1.84 -1.18
N MET A 112 -7.33 0.75 -0.43
CA MET A 112 -8.42 0.03 0.22
C MET A 112 -9.19 0.90 1.20
N ILE A 113 -8.49 1.69 2.02
CA ILE A 113 -9.13 2.60 2.96
C ILE A 113 -9.80 3.78 2.25
N ILE A 114 -9.13 4.41 1.28
CA ILE A 114 -9.62 5.58 0.53
C ILE A 114 -10.88 5.23 -0.27
N SER A 115 -10.96 4.00 -0.78
CA SER A 115 -12.13 3.50 -1.52
C SER A 115 -13.32 3.15 -0.63
N CYS A 116 -13.14 3.09 0.69
CA CYS A 116 -14.23 2.95 1.65
C CYS A 116 -14.91 4.31 1.89
N ASP A 117 -16.19 4.43 1.54
CA ASP A 117 -16.95 5.67 1.67
C ASP A 117 -16.99 6.18 3.12
N ASP A 118 -17.29 5.32 4.10
CA ASP A 118 -17.40 5.72 5.50
C ASP A 118 -16.08 6.28 6.05
N ALA A 119 -14.95 5.61 5.76
CA ALA A 119 -13.64 6.08 6.18
C ALA A 119 -13.24 7.38 5.45
N TYR A 120 -13.51 7.46 4.15
CA TYR A 120 -13.21 8.64 3.36
C TYR A 120 -14.02 9.87 3.81
N HIS A 121 -15.32 9.70 4.04
CA HIS A 121 -16.20 10.77 4.50
C HIS A 121 -15.80 11.28 5.89
N ALA A 122 -15.42 10.37 6.80
CA ALA A 122 -14.93 10.75 8.12
C ALA A 122 -13.67 11.62 8.06
N VAL A 123 -12.70 11.27 7.20
CA VAL A 123 -11.47 12.06 7.04
C VAL A 123 -11.74 13.39 6.34
N VAL A 124 -12.61 13.42 5.33
CA VAL A 124 -13.02 14.69 4.68
C VAL A 124 -13.68 15.62 5.68
N ALA A 125 -14.59 15.11 6.52
CA ALA A 125 -15.28 15.91 7.52
C ALA A 125 -14.33 16.51 8.59
N GLU A 126 -13.25 15.81 8.92
CA GLU A 126 -12.24 16.29 9.87
C GLU A 126 -11.36 17.40 9.28
N TYR A 127 -10.94 17.27 8.02
CA TYR A 127 -9.87 18.09 7.47
C TYR A 127 -10.30 19.16 6.47
N LEU A 128 -11.48 19.06 5.88
CA LEU A 128 -11.89 19.93 4.78
C LEU A 128 -13.29 20.49 5.01
N SER A 129 -13.47 21.77 4.69
CA SER A 129 -14.78 22.43 4.71
C SER A 129 -15.53 22.25 3.38
N VAL A 130 -15.63 21.01 2.90
CA VAL A 130 -16.23 20.71 1.59
C VAL A 130 -17.73 20.97 1.60
N LYS A 131 -18.18 21.89 0.74
CA LYS A 131 -19.60 21.99 0.35
C LYS A 131 -19.86 21.03 -0.81
N GLY A 132 -20.59 19.94 -0.58
CA GLY A 132 -21.00 18.99 -1.62
C GLY A 132 -20.64 17.54 -1.32
N ASN A 133 -20.67 16.68 -2.35
CA ASN A 133 -20.45 15.24 -2.23
C ASN A 133 -18.95 14.91 -2.07
N PRO A 134 -18.50 14.35 -0.93
CA PRO A 134 -17.10 13.93 -0.74
C PRO A 134 -16.64 12.93 -1.81
N SER A 135 -17.49 12.00 -2.26
CA SER A 135 -17.10 11.00 -3.26
C SER A 135 -16.70 11.64 -4.61
N ALA A 136 -17.28 12.79 -4.97
CA ALA A 136 -16.88 13.54 -6.15
C ALA A 136 -15.50 14.21 -5.97
N LEU A 137 -15.14 14.62 -4.75
CA LEU A 137 -13.80 15.11 -4.43
C LEU A 137 -12.77 13.98 -4.53
N ARG A 138 -13.08 12.77 -4.04
CA ARG A 138 -12.22 11.60 -4.18
C ARG A 138 -11.86 11.35 -5.64
N GLU A 139 -12.86 11.35 -6.51
CA GLU A 139 -12.66 11.14 -7.95
C GLU A 139 -11.82 12.24 -8.60
N LYS A 140 -12.04 13.51 -8.24
CA LYS A 140 -11.20 14.63 -8.71
C LYS A 140 -9.73 14.45 -8.34
N ILE A 141 -9.46 14.08 -7.08
CA ILE A 141 -8.09 13.83 -6.62
C ILE A 141 -7.48 12.66 -7.40
N LEU A 142 -8.19 11.53 -7.52
CA LEU A 142 -7.69 10.36 -8.27
C LEU A 142 -7.37 10.70 -9.73
N LYS A 143 -8.26 11.42 -10.41
CA LYS A 143 -8.03 11.87 -11.80
C LYS A 143 -6.79 12.76 -11.90
N SER A 144 -6.59 13.66 -10.93
CA SER A 144 -5.44 14.57 -10.94
C SER A 144 -4.08 13.90 -10.72
N VAL A 145 -4.05 12.71 -10.10
CA VAL A 145 -2.82 11.92 -9.89
C VAL A 145 -2.69 10.74 -10.85
N ARG A 146 -3.64 10.55 -11.76
CA ARG A 146 -3.67 9.48 -12.78
C ARG A 146 -2.35 9.37 -13.55
N PHE A 147 -1.81 10.52 -13.99
CA PHE A 147 -0.57 10.57 -14.75
C PHE A 147 0.61 9.93 -13.98
N ILE A 148 0.68 10.17 -12.67
CA ILE A 148 1.72 9.58 -11.81
C ILE A 148 1.52 8.07 -11.71
N GLY A 149 0.28 7.61 -11.53
CA GLY A 149 -0.08 6.20 -11.54
C GLY A 149 0.34 5.50 -12.83
N GLY A 150 0.02 6.10 -13.99
CA GLY A 150 0.44 5.60 -15.30
C GLY A 150 1.95 5.52 -15.47
N LEU A 151 2.69 6.56 -15.07
CA LEU A 151 4.15 6.57 -15.14
C LEU A 151 4.78 5.49 -14.24
N ARG A 152 4.20 5.26 -13.06
CA ARG A 152 4.61 4.16 -12.17
C ARG A 152 4.29 2.80 -12.76
N TRP A 153 3.16 2.65 -13.43
CA TRP A 153 2.79 1.41 -14.09
C TRP A 153 3.75 1.06 -15.22
N ILE A 154 4.10 2.03 -16.08
CA ILE A 154 5.14 1.84 -17.11
C ILE A 154 6.46 1.41 -16.45
N ASN A 155 6.86 2.10 -15.38
CA ASN A 155 8.08 1.80 -14.67
C ASN A 155 8.10 0.36 -14.11
N ASP A 156 6.99 -0.12 -13.55
CA ASP A 156 6.87 -1.47 -13.01
C ASP A 156 6.88 -2.52 -14.13
N ALA A 157 5.98 -2.37 -15.11
CA ALA A 157 5.79 -3.31 -16.21
C ALA A 157 7.06 -3.53 -17.04
N GLU A 158 7.85 -2.48 -17.25
CA GLU A 158 9.10 -2.54 -18.04
C GLU A 158 10.36 -2.59 -17.15
N SER A 159 10.18 -2.54 -15.83
CA SER A 159 11.26 -2.48 -14.84
C SER A 159 12.28 -1.39 -15.20
N LEU A 160 11.81 -0.17 -15.46
CA LEU A 160 12.63 0.92 -16.01
C LEU A 160 13.65 1.47 -15.02
N GLY A 161 13.42 1.34 -13.71
CA GLY A 161 14.30 1.89 -12.68
C GLY A 161 14.12 3.39 -12.46
N LEU A 162 12.92 3.93 -12.71
CA LEU A 162 12.59 5.32 -12.43
C LEU A 162 12.55 5.59 -10.91
N ASN A 163 13.09 6.74 -10.51
CA ASN A 163 13.21 7.16 -9.13
C ASN A 163 12.18 8.23 -8.76
N PHE A 164 11.16 7.82 -7.99
CA PHE A 164 10.11 8.70 -7.50
C PHE A 164 10.38 9.29 -6.09
N LYS A 165 11.52 8.97 -5.46
CA LYS A 165 11.81 9.39 -4.09
C LYS A 165 12.16 10.87 -4.02
N ASN A 166 11.64 11.56 -3.00
CA ASN A 166 11.98 12.95 -2.65
C ASN A 166 11.85 13.94 -3.83
N LEU A 167 10.80 13.80 -4.66
CA LEU A 167 10.51 14.72 -5.76
C LEU A 167 10.01 16.10 -5.28
N GLY A 168 9.39 16.17 -4.10
CA GLY A 168 8.70 17.37 -3.62
C GLY A 168 7.39 17.56 -4.38
N PHE A 169 6.38 16.76 -4.04
CA PHE A 169 5.09 16.70 -4.75
C PHE A 169 4.41 18.07 -4.92
N GLY A 170 4.50 18.94 -3.90
CA GLY A 170 3.94 20.29 -3.94
C GLY A 170 4.57 21.24 -4.97
N ASN A 171 5.72 20.90 -5.56
CA ASN A 171 6.31 21.69 -6.64
C ASN A 171 5.57 21.51 -7.99
N PHE A 172 4.77 20.46 -8.11
CA PHE A 172 4.13 20.07 -9.37
C PHE A 172 2.61 20.06 -9.28
N TYR A 173 2.03 20.24 -8.09
CA TYR A 173 0.62 19.98 -7.87
C TYR A 173 -0.10 21.17 -7.26
N ASP A 174 -1.15 21.62 -7.95
CA ASP A 174 -2.09 22.62 -7.47
C ASP A 174 -3.23 21.94 -6.70
N GLY A 175 -3.21 22.07 -5.37
CA GLY A 175 -4.23 21.51 -4.48
C GLY A 175 -5.56 22.25 -4.48
N GLU A 176 -5.65 23.45 -5.07
CA GLU A 176 -6.90 24.19 -5.22
C GLU A 176 -7.66 23.73 -6.47
N ASN A 177 -6.95 23.61 -7.58
CA ASN A 177 -7.54 23.28 -8.88
C ASN A 177 -7.44 21.79 -9.26
N PHE A 178 -6.74 20.97 -8.46
CA PHE A 178 -6.48 19.55 -8.74
C PHE A 178 -5.74 19.34 -10.06
N ILE A 179 -4.69 20.12 -10.30
CA ILE A 179 -3.90 20.10 -11.53
C ILE A 179 -2.48 19.66 -11.21
N LEU A 180 -2.00 18.65 -11.94
CA LEU A 180 -0.59 18.25 -11.95
C LEU A 180 0.09 18.87 -13.16
N ASP A 181 1.25 19.49 -12.94
CA ASP A 181 2.20 19.85 -13.99
C ASP A 181 2.94 18.58 -14.46
N GLU A 182 2.28 17.83 -15.34
CA GLU A 182 2.76 16.55 -15.87
C GLU A 182 4.13 16.67 -16.53
N ASN A 183 4.39 17.77 -17.24
CA ASN A 183 5.64 17.99 -17.96
C ASN A 183 6.82 18.18 -17.01
N ASN A 184 6.70 19.11 -16.04
CA ASN A 184 7.77 19.35 -15.08
C ASN A 184 7.95 18.16 -14.13
N PHE A 185 6.86 17.46 -13.79
CA PHE A 185 6.92 16.22 -13.02
C PHE A 185 7.72 15.14 -13.77
N LEU A 186 7.35 14.86 -15.03
CA LEU A 186 8.02 13.85 -15.87
C LEU A 186 9.50 14.18 -16.06
N GLN A 187 9.83 15.43 -16.42
CA GLN A 187 11.22 15.87 -16.58
C GLN A 187 12.04 15.67 -15.29
N SER A 188 11.44 15.97 -14.14
CA SER A 188 12.09 15.78 -12.83
C SER A 188 12.36 14.31 -12.52
N VAL A 189 11.42 13.42 -12.85
CA VAL A 189 11.60 11.96 -12.72
C VAL A 189 12.71 11.47 -13.65
N MET A 190 12.69 11.87 -14.92
CA MET A 190 13.70 11.46 -15.92
C MET A 190 15.11 11.90 -15.53
N LYS A 191 15.26 13.15 -15.05
CA LYS A 191 16.55 13.71 -14.61
C LYS A 191 17.12 13.00 -13.38
N ARG A 192 16.26 12.57 -12.45
CA ARG A 192 16.65 11.86 -11.23
C ARG A 192 16.86 10.37 -11.41
N SER A 193 16.65 9.87 -12.62
CA SER A 193 16.76 8.46 -12.99
C SER A 193 17.87 8.26 -14.03
N PRO A 194 19.15 8.51 -13.69
CA PRO A 194 20.25 8.38 -14.64
C PRO A 194 20.48 6.93 -15.10
N GLY A 195 20.11 5.94 -14.28
CA GLY A 195 20.21 4.51 -14.59
C GLY A 195 18.96 3.91 -15.23
N LYS A 196 18.02 4.75 -15.69
CA LYS A 196 16.79 4.24 -16.31
C LYS A 196 17.08 3.52 -17.63
N LYS A 197 16.31 2.48 -17.94
CA LYS A 197 16.49 1.69 -19.17
C LYS A 197 16.11 2.46 -20.44
N ARG A 198 15.12 3.35 -20.36
CA ARG A 198 14.72 4.27 -21.43
C ARG A 198 14.02 5.50 -20.85
N ASP A 199 13.93 6.56 -21.65
CA ASP A 199 13.04 7.69 -21.39
C ASP A 199 11.57 7.28 -21.58
N VAL A 200 10.68 7.98 -20.87
CA VAL A 200 9.23 7.85 -20.99
C VAL A 200 8.68 9.21 -21.42
N SER A 201 7.81 9.21 -22.44
CA SER A 201 7.14 10.42 -22.93
C SER A 201 5.79 10.64 -22.24
N ARG A 202 5.17 11.81 -22.43
CA ARG A 202 3.80 12.07 -21.95
C ARG A 202 2.80 11.21 -22.72
N GLU A 203 3.05 11.01 -24.00
CA GLU A 203 2.28 10.19 -24.91
C GLU A 203 2.30 8.72 -24.47
N ASP A 204 3.44 8.21 -24.00
CA ASP A 204 3.55 6.86 -23.45
C ASP A 204 2.59 6.67 -22.26
N VAL A 205 2.57 7.64 -21.33
CA VAL A 205 1.68 7.61 -20.15
C VAL A 205 0.22 7.72 -20.55
N THR A 206 -0.07 8.59 -21.52
CA THR A 206 -1.43 8.79 -22.04
C THR A 206 -1.94 7.50 -22.68
N ALA A 207 -1.18 6.93 -23.61
CA ALA A 207 -1.52 5.67 -24.28
C ALA A 207 -1.64 4.50 -23.29
N LYS A 208 -0.75 4.41 -22.29
CA LYS A 208 -0.81 3.35 -21.27
C LYS A 208 -2.08 3.44 -20.42
N THR A 209 -2.60 4.65 -20.22
CA THR A 209 -3.73 4.87 -19.31
C THR A 209 -5.04 5.16 -20.02
N GLU A 210 -5.09 5.37 -21.34
CA GLU A 210 -6.28 5.85 -22.08
C GLU A 210 -7.57 5.09 -21.68
N ASP A 211 -7.54 3.77 -21.70
CA ASP A 211 -8.71 2.91 -21.42
C ASP A 211 -8.91 2.55 -19.94
N VAL A 212 -8.07 3.07 -19.03
CA VAL A 212 -8.14 2.70 -17.61
C VAL A 212 -9.22 3.50 -16.91
N SER A 213 -10.35 2.85 -16.60
CA SER A 213 -11.41 3.44 -15.76
C SER A 213 -11.21 3.15 -14.27
N ASP A 214 -10.49 2.09 -13.93
CA ASP A 214 -10.21 1.65 -12.56
C ASP A 214 -9.09 2.49 -11.90
N LEU A 215 -9.44 3.70 -11.49
CA LEU A 215 -8.52 4.59 -10.79
C LEU A 215 -8.00 4.05 -9.45
N PRO A 216 -8.82 3.35 -8.63
CA PRO A 216 -8.34 2.72 -7.39
C PRO A 216 -7.20 1.72 -7.56
N ASN A 217 -7.10 1.03 -8.70
CA ASN A 217 -5.99 0.14 -9.01
C ASN A 217 -4.85 0.80 -9.80
N LEU A 218 -5.10 1.97 -10.41
CA LEU A 218 -4.07 2.74 -11.12
C LEU A 218 -3.26 3.66 -10.21
N CYS A 219 -3.91 4.29 -9.25
CA CYS A 219 -3.28 5.23 -8.33
C CYS A 219 -2.82 4.51 -7.07
N ASN A 220 -1.72 4.98 -6.46
CA ASN A 220 -1.34 4.55 -5.11
C ASN A 220 -1.84 5.56 -4.07
N GLY A 221 -2.07 5.09 -2.85
CA GLY A 221 -2.63 5.90 -1.79
C GLY A 221 -1.66 6.93 -1.23
N HIS A 222 -0.34 6.71 -1.33
CA HIS A 222 0.65 7.73 -0.93
C HIS A 222 0.57 8.99 -1.79
N ASP A 223 0.43 8.87 -3.11
CA ASP A 223 0.29 10.01 -4.00
C ASP A 223 -1.09 10.68 -3.82
N PHE A 224 -2.14 9.89 -3.55
CA PHE A 224 -3.44 10.43 -3.12
C PHE A 224 -3.34 11.25 -1.83
N GLN A 225 -2.66 10.75 -0.79
CA GLN A 225 -2.51 11.43 0.50
C GLN A 225 -1.72 12.73 0.37
N LYS A 226 -0.71 12.79 -0.50
CA LYS A 226 0.01 14.04 -0.80
C LYS A 226 -0.90 15.07 -1.47
N ALA A 227 -1.66 14.66 -2.48
CA ALA A 227 -2.64 15.52 -3.13
C ALA A 227 -3.71 16.01 -2.15
N PHE A 228 -4.21 15.13 -1.28
CA PHE A 228 -5.16 15.46 -0.23
C PHE A 228 -4.58 16.47 0.77
N ALA A 229 -3.34 16.27 1.24
CA ALA A 229 -2.66 17.20 2.13
C ALA A 229 -2.52 18.61 1.53
N LEU A 230 -2.21 18.71 0.23
CA LEU A 230 -2.15 19.98 -0.49
C LEU A 230 -3.54 20.61 -0.66
N ARG A 231 -4.59 19.80 -0.83
CA ARG A 231 -5.97 20.28 -0.82
C ARG A 231 -6.36 20.85 0.55
N VAL A 232 -5.97 20.21 1.65
CA VAL A 232 -6.18 20.73 3.01
C VAL A 232 -5.47 22.07 3.20
N PHE A 233 -4.23 22.17 2.72
CA PHE A 233 -3.48 23.43 2.76
C PHE A 233 -4.18 24.52 1.92
N ALA A 234 -4.68 24.20 0.72
CA ALA A 234 -5.41 25.16 -0.10
C ALA A 234 -6.67 25.67 0.60
N ASP A 235 -7.42 24.78 1.28
CA ASP A 235 -8.68 25.06 1.98
C ASP A 235 -8.49 25.91 3.24
N SER A 236 -7.54 25.54 4.09
CA SER A 236 -7.41 26.07 5.46
C SER A 236 -6.16 26.92 5.70
N LYS A 237 -5.24 26.95 4.73
CA LYS A 237 -3.86 27.49 4.86
C LYS A 237 -3.03 26.86 5.99
N LYS A 238 -3.51 25.75 6.58
CA LYS A 238 -2.79 24.96 7.58
C LYS A 238 -2.02 23.83 6.89
N GLY A 239 -0.70 23.87 7.03
CA GLY A 239 0.16 22.80 6.52
C GLY A 239 -0.07 21.51 7.28
N ILE A 240 -0.26 20.41 6.56
CA ILE A 240 -0.33 19.05 7.10
C ILE A 240 0.55 18.12 6.29
N LYS A 241 1.15 17.13 6.95
CA LYS A 241 1.96 16.11 6.29
C LYS A 241 1.06 14.99 5.77
N ASP A 242 1.41 14.43 4.63
CA ASP A 242 0.79 13.24 4.04
C ASP A 242 0.76 12.05 5.02
N ALA A 243 1.81 11.87 5.84
CA ALA A 243 1.83 10.85 6.88
C ALA A 243 0.73 11.02 7.95
N GLU A 244 0.34 12.25 8.29
CA GLU A 244 -0.76 12.51 9.23
C GLU A 244 -2.11 12.19 8.59
N ILE A 245 -2.26 12.49 7.29
CA ILE A 245 -3.45 12.10 6.51
C ILE A 245 -3.56 10.57 6.46
N GLY A 246 -2.48 9.84 6.17
CA GLY A 246 -2.47 8.39 6.18
C GLY A 246 -2.83 7.79 7.54
N LYS A 247 -2.32 8.38 8.63
CA LYS A 247 -2.72 8.01 10.00
C LYS A 247 -4.23 8.21 10.22
N ALA A 248 -4.78 9.35 9.82
CA ALA A 248 -6.21 9.63 9.98
C ALA A 248 -7.07 8.62 9.22
N PHE A 249 -6.71 8.27 7.98
CA PHE A 249 -7.37 7.22 7.22
C PHE A 249 -7.34 5.86 7.96
N ARG A 250 -6.18 5.43 8.47
CA ARG A 250 -6.09 4.17 9.25
C ARG A 250 -6.93 4.19 10.52
N VAL A 251 -7.05 5.35 11.18
CA VAL A 251 -7.91 5.52 12.36
C VAL A 251 -9.39 5.44 11.96
N ALA A 252 -9.78 6.08 10.86
CA ALA A 252 -11.16 6.09 10.37
C ALA A 252 -11.64 4.72 9.84
N TYR A 253 -10.74 3.89 9.30
CA TYR A 253 -11.10 2.59 8.75
C TYR A 253 -11.46 1.56 9.84
N ARG A 254 -12.70 1.06 9.84
CA ARG A 254 -13.22 0.20 10.92
C ARG A 254 -13.14 -1.28 10.52
N LEU A 255 -13.15 -2.15 11.53
CA LEU A 255 -13.25 -3.59 11.31
C LEU A 255 -14.49 -3.97 10.48
N ALA A 256 -15.63 -3.32 10.75
CA ALA A 256 -16.87 -3.56 10.00
C ALA A 256 -16.77 -3.23 8.50
N ASP A 257 -15.87 -2.30 8.13
CA ASP A 257 -15.62 -1.97 6.72
C ASP A 257 -14.63 -2.97 6.10
N PHE A 258 -13.60 -3.34 6.86
CA PHE A 258 -12.68 -4.41 6.45
C PHE A 258 -13.40 -5.74 6.24
N GLN A 259 -14.41 -6.08 7.06
CA GLN A 259 -15.23 -7.29 6.91
C GLN A 259 -15.94 -7.42 5.55
N LYS A 260 -16.12 -6.31 4.83
CA LYS A 260 -16.75 -6.28 3.50
C LYS A 260 -15.77 -6.60 2.37
N THR A 261 -14.47 -6.67 2.66
CA THR A 261 -13.44 -6.81 1.64
C THR A 261 -13.21 -8.26 1.23
N ASN A 262 -12.71 -8.44 0.01
CA ASN A 262 -12.28 -9.73 -0.50
C ASN A 262 -11.04 -10.23 0.27
N LEU A 263 -10.14 -9.34 0.69
CA LEU A 263 -9.01 -9.71 1.55
C LEU A 263 -9.50 -10.33 2.87
N TYR A 264 -10.47 -9.72 3.57
CA TYR A 264 -11.02 -10.28 4.80
C TYR A 264 -11.61 -11.67 4.57
N LYS A 265 -12.40 -11.82 3.50
CA LYS A 265 -12.98 -13.11 3.11
C LYS A 265 -11.90 -14.18 2.91
N GLN A 266 -10.85 -13.89 2.14
CA GLN A 266 -9.77 -14.83 1.86
C GLN A 266 -8.97 -15.20 3.12
N LEU A 267 -8.73 -14.23 4.00
CA LEU A 267 -8.10 -14.47 5.30
C LEU A 267 -8.97 -15.38 6.18
N GLY A 268 -10.28 -15.16 6.21
CA GLY A 268 -11.22 -16.03 6.92
C GLY A 268 -11.23 -17.46 6.38
N GLU A 269 -11.26 -17.61 5.05
CA GLU A 269 -11.16 -18.93 4.40
C GLU A 269 -9.84 -19.64 4.73
N TRP A 270 -8.72 -18.91 4.74
CA TRP A 270 -7.43 -19.45 5.16
C TRP A 270 -7.45 -19.86 6.64
N SER A 271 -7.98 -19.02 7.52
CA SER A 271 -8.09 -19.28 8.97
C SER A 271 -8.86 -20.58 9.23
N ASN A 272 -9.98 -20.78 8.53
CA ASN A 272 -10.80 -21.99 8.63
C ASN A 272 -10.04 -23.24 8.15
N ARG A 273 -9.34 -23.16 7.01
CA ARG A 273 -8.53 -24.28 6.50
C ARG A 273 -7.42 -24.67 7.47
N GLN A 274 -6.81 -23.69 8.15
CA GLN A 274 -5.74 -23.92 9.13
C GLN A 274 -6.26 -24.26 10.53
N SER A 275 -7.59 -24.36 10.73
CA SER A 275 -8.20 -24.56 12.04
C SER A 275 -7.66 -23.60 13.11
N CYS A 276 -7.49 -22.33 12.74
CA CYS A 276 -6.98 -21.27 13.60
C CYS A 276 -7.92 -20.05 13.53
N SER A 277 -7.70 -19.04 14.39
CA SER A 277 -8.56 -17.86 14.47
C SER A 277 -7.73 -16.58 14.25
N LEU A 278 -7.95 -15.95 13.11
CA LEU A 278 -7.42 -14.62 12.79
C LEU A 278 -8.25 -13.48 13.37
N PHE A 279 -9.55 -13.71 13.59
CA PHE A 279 -10.49 -12.72 14.08
C PHE A 279 -11.19 -13.24 15.33
N ARG A 280 -11.44 -12.37 16.31
CA ARG A 280 -12.28 -12.73 17.45
C ARG A 280 -13.70 -12.99 16.98
N GLN A 281 -14.30 -14.06 17.48
CA GLN A 281 -15.73 -14.28 17.30
C GLN A 281 -16.47 -13.20 18.10
N THR A 282 -17.36 -12.48 17.42
CA THR A 282 -18.25 -11.48 18.01
C THR A 282 -19.57 -12.12 18.41
#